data_AF-Q8EL36-F1
#
_entry.id   AF-Q8EL36-F1
#
_cell.length_a   1.000
_cell.length_b   1.000
_cell.length_c   1.000
_cell.angle_alpha   90.00
_cell.angle_beta   90.00
_cell.angle_gamma   90.00
#
_symmetry.space_group_name_H-M   'P 1'
#
loop_
_entity.id
_entity.type
_entity.pdbx_description
1 polymer ?
#
loop_
_entity_poly.entity_id
_entity_poly.type
_entity_poly.pdbx_seq_one_letter_code
_entity_poly.pdbx_strand_id
1 'polypeptide(L)' 'MSKGVKIMLCAAFVLPASITIFRIILDYFLGREIELMSYSAVFLGSAVGGLFFAGPLMYTVFKTKEN' A
#
# COMPACT_ATOMS: atom_id res chain seq x y z
N MET A 1 6.57 13.94 14.19
CA MET A 1 5.54 13.10 13.53
C MET A 1 4.82 12.26 14.57
N SER A 2 3.49 12.35 14.62
CA SER A 2 2.67 11.47 15.48
C SER A 2 2.94 9.99 15.14
N LYS A 3 2.93 9.11 16.16
CA LYS A 3 3.13 7.65 15.98
C LYS A 3 2.23 7.07 14.88
N GLY A 4 1.00 7.57 14.75
CA GLY A 4 0.06 7.14 13.71
C GLY A 4 0.55 7.42 12.28
N VAL A 5 1.20 8.57 12.04
CA VAL A 5 1.73 8.92 10.70
C VAL A 5 2.84 7.95 10.29
N LYS A 6 3.73 7.59 11.22
CA LYS A 6 4.79 6.60 10.97
C LYS A 6 4.22 5.23 10.63
N ILE A 7 3.22 4.77 11.37
CA ILE A 7 2.58 3.47 11.15
C ILE A 7 1.86 3.44 9.79
N MET A 8 1.13 4.50 9.42
CA MET A 8 0.45 4.57 8.13
C MET A 8 1.40 4.68 6.93
N LEU A 9 2.48 5.46 7.04
CA LEU A 9 3.51 5.47 5.99
C LEU A 9 4.17 4.09 5.82
N CYS A 10 4.42 3.40 6.93
CA CYS A 10 4.94 2.04 6.89
C CYS A 10 3.92 1.09 6.24
N ALA A 11 2.63 1.18 6.62
CA ALA A 11 1.57 0.37 6.04
C ALA A 11 1.35 0.65 4.54
N ALA A 12 1.52 1.90 4.10
CA ALA A 12 1.41 2.30 2.69
C ALA A 12 2.52 1.71 1.80
N PHE A 13 3.58 1.13 2.38
CA PHE A 13 4.61 0.39 1.64
C PHE A 13 4.54 -1.12 1.91
N VAL A 14 4.30 -1.52 3.16
CA VAL A 14 4.25 -2.93 3.56
C VAL A 14 3.06 -3.65 2.94
N LEU A 15 1.88 -3.02 2.86
CA LEU A 15 0.69 -3.63 2.27
C LEU A 15 0.83 -3.82 0.75
N PRO A 16 1.27 -2.81 -0.05
CA PRO A 16 1.56 -3.03 -1.46
C PRO A 16 2.62 -4.10 -1.70
N ALA A 17 3.68 -4.12 -0.88
CA ALA A 17 4.74 -5.13 -1.00
C ALA A 17 4.18 -6.54 -0.77
N SER A 18 3.37 -6.75 0.29
CA SER A 18 2.79 -8.07 0.58
C SER A 18 1.82 -8.53 -0.50
N ILE A 19 0.98 -7.62 -1.03
CA ILE A 19 0.07 -7.92 -2.14
C ILE A 19 0.85 -8.32 -3.40
N THR A 20 1.93 -7.60 -3.70
CA THR A 20 2.76 -7.87 -4.87
C THR A 20 3.46 -9.23 -4.76
N ILE A 21 4.03 -9.54 -3.60
CA ILE A 21 4.64 -10.84 -3.32
C ILE A 21 3.61 -11.97 -3.46
N PHE A 22 2.43 -11.80 -2.87
CA PHE A 22 1.36 -12.80 -2.97
C PHE A 22 0.93 -13.05 -4.42
N ARG A 23 0.87 -11.99 -5.23
CA ARG A 23 0.53 -12.09 -6.65
C ARG A 23 1.60 -12.84 -7.46
N ILE A 24 2.87 -12.57 -7.21
CA ILE A 24 3.99 -13.30 -7.81
C ILE A 24 3.92 -14.79 -7.45
N ILE A 25 3.64 -15.11 -6.18
CA ILE A 25 3.50 -16.50 -5.73
C ILE A 25 2.33 -17.18 -6.45
N LEU A 26 1.16 -16.53 -6.54
CA LEU A 26 0.01 -17.08 -7.26
C LEU A 26 0.30 -17.34 -8.74
N ASP A 27 0.91 -16.37 -9.42
CA ASP A 27 1.23 -16.51 -10.84
C ASP A 27 2.26 -17.62 -11.08
N TYR A 28 3.21 -17.81 -10.16
CA TYR A 28 4.12 -18.96 -10.15
C TYR A 28 3.38 -20.29 -10.01
N PHE A 29 2.46 -20.43 -9.05
CA PHE A 29 1.68 -21.67 -8.87
C PHE A 29 0.72 -21.95 -10.04
N LEU A 30 0.25 -20.90 -10.72
CA LEU A 30 -0.64 -21.00 -11.87
C LEU A 30 0.12 -21.23 -13.20
N GLY A 31 1.46 -21.27 -13.17
CA GLY A 31 2.29 -21.44 -14.36
C GLY A 31 2.20 -20.27 -15.36
N ARG A 32 1.84 -19.07 -14.89
CA ARG A 32 1.78 -17.86 -15.72
C ARG A 32 3.17 -17.22 -15.84
N GLU A 33 3.39 -16.51 -16.94
CA GLU A 33 4.63 -15.77 -17.15
C GLU A 33 4.77 -14.64 -16.11
N ILE A 34 5.97 -14.56 -15.51
CA ILE A 34 6.28 -13.56 -14.50
C ILE A 34 6.72 -12.26 -15.20
N GLU A 35 5.76 -11.37 -15.45
CA GLU A 35 6.03 -10.05 -15.99
C GLU A 35 6.32 -9.01 -14.90
N LEU A 36 7.60 -8.69 -14.69
CA LEU A 36 8.06 -7.66 -13.74
C LEU A 36 7.35 -6.30 -13.88
N MET A 37 6.99 -5.89 -15.11
CA MET A 37 6.28 -4.63 -15.37
C MET A 37 4.83 -4.66 -14.86
N SER A 38 4.18 -5.81 -14.88
CA SER A 38 2.83 -5.96 -14.34
C SER A 38 2.84 -5.82 -12.82
N TYR A 39 3.80 -6.46 -12.15
CA TYR A 39 3.92 -6.37 -10.69
C TYR A 39 4.32 -4.98 -10.21
N SER A 40 5.16 -4.26 -10.96
CA SER A 40 5.54 -2.88 -10.61
C SER A 40 4.33 -1.93 -10.71
N ALA A 41 3.48 -2.07 -11.72
CA ALA A 41 2.24 -1.29 -11.85
C ALA A 41 1.29 -1.57 -10.67
N VAL A 42 1.17 -2.83 -10.24
CA VAL A 42 0.34 -3.23 -9.09
C VAL A 42 0.88 -2.64 -7.80
N PHE A 43 2.20 -2.74 -7.58
CA PHE A 43 2.86 -2.16 -6.41
C PHE A 43 2.68 -0.64 -6.36
N LEU A 44 2.96 0.05 -7.46
CA LEU A 44 2.86 1.51 -7.54
C LEU A 44 1.40 1.98 -7.38
N GLY A 45 0.44 1.32 -8.03
CA GLY A 45 -0.97 1.67 -7.91
C GLY A 45 -1.50 1.51 -6.48
N SER A 46 -1.14 0.41 -5.81
CA SER A 46 -1.55 0.16 -4.43
C SER A 46 -0.83 1.06 -3.42
N ALA A 47 0.45 1.40 -3.65
CA ALA A 47 1.20 2.35 -2.82
C ALA A 47 0.68 3.78 -2.95
N VAL A 48 0.40 4.23 -4.18
CA VAL A 48 -0.19 5.54 -4.44
C VAL A 48 -1.59 5.62 -3.82
N GLY A 49 -2.43 4.60 -3.99
CA GLY A 49 -3.72 4.51 -3.30
C GLY A 49 -3.55 4.63 -1.78
N GLY A 50 -2.67 3.82 -1.19
CA GLY A 50 -2.38 3.87 0.24
C GLY A 50 -1.98 5.28 0.72
N LEU A 51 -1.09 5.96 -0.01
CA LEU A 51 -0.63 7.31 0.34
C LEU A 51 -1.70 8.40 0.16
N PHE A 52 -2.46 8.35 -0.94
CA PHE A 52 -3.49 9.33 -1.25
C PHE A 52 -4.71 9.22 -0.33
N PHE A 53 -5.03 8.03 0.16
CA PHE A 53 -6.10 7.87 1.16
C PHE A 53 -5.58 8.13 2.58
N ALA A 54 -4.34 7.76 2.89
CA ALA A 54 -3.76 7.90 4.23
C ALA A 54 -3.65 9.36 4.71
N GLY A 55 -3.21 10.27 3.85
CA GLY A 55 -3.02 11.68 4.19
C GLY A 55 -4.33 12.38 4.62
N PRO A 56 -5.36 12.40 3.75
CA PRO A 56 -6.66 12.98 4.07
C PRO A 56 -7.33 12.32 5.28
N LEU A 57 -7.27 10.98 5.42
CA LEU A 57 -7.83 10.28 6.58
C LEU A 57 -7.19 10.73 7.90
N MET A 58 -5.87 10.93 7.91
CA MET A 58 -5.18 11.41 9.10
C MET A 58 -5.54 12.84 9.44
N TYR A 59 -5.71 13.70 8.43
CA TYR A 59 -6.17 15.06 8.65
C TYR A 59 -7.57 15.08 9.26
N THR A 60 -8.51 14.28 8.74
CA THR A 60 -9.84 14.16 9.36
C THR A 60 -9.78 13.59 10.75
N VAL A 61 -9.05 12.49 11.00
CA VAL A 61 -8.93 11.90 12.35
C VAL A 61 -8.34 12.88 13.36
N PHE A 62 -7.31 13.64 12.97
CA PHE A 62 -6.70 14.64 13.84
C PHE A 62 -7.69 15.76 14.16
N LYS A 63 -8.39 16.27 13.15
CA LYS A 63 -9.39 17.34 13.30
C LYS A 63 -10.61 16.90 14.12
N THR A 64 -11.03 15.63 14.00
CA THR A 64 -12.12 15.08 14.82
C THR A 64 -11.74 14.89 16.28
N LYS A 65 -10.45 14.75 16.61
CA LYS A 65 -9.96 14.69 18.00
C LYS A 65 -9.74 16.05 18.65
N GLU A 66 -9.69 17.11 17.84
CA GLU A 66 -9.50 18.49 18.28
C GLU A 66 -10.83 19.16 18.69
N ASN A 67 -11.96 18.64 18.20
CA ASN A 67 -13.32 18.97 18.63
C ASN A 67 -13.82 18.00 19.71
#